data_AF-A0A950E710-F1
#
_entry.id   AF-A0A950E710-F1
#
_cell.length_a   1.000
_cell.length_b   1.000
_cell.length_c   1.000
_cell.angle_alpha   90.00
_cell.angle_beta   90.00
_cell.angle_gamma   90.00
#
_symmetry.space_group_name_H-M   'P 1'
#
loop_
_entity.id
_entity.type
_entity.pdbx_description
1 polymer ?
#
loop_
_entity_poly.entity_id
_entity_poly.type
_entity_poly.pdbx_seq_one_letter_code
_entity_poly.pdbx_strand_id
1 'polypeptide(L)'
;AGVELWGVEAGGRGLDHPGEHAATLGAGSDGALHGALTKVLQDGNGQIAATHSIAAGLDYPGVGPQHAALQFTGRARYVSVTDREVLAAFERLARSEGIIPALESAHAIAYALPLAKALPRDAIVLVSCSGRGDKDAVRFALAR
;
A
#
# COMPACT_ATOMS: atom_id res chain seq x y z
N ALA A 1 -5.30 -15.63 -21.40
CA ALA A 1 -4.08 -15.59 -20.57
C ALA A 1 -3.73 -14.14 -20.32
N GLY A 2 -3.54 -13.72 -19.06
CA GLY A 2 -3.22 -12.35 -18.71
C GLY A 2 -2.44 -12.29 -17.40
N VAL A 3 -1.67 -11.23 -17.21
CA VAL A 3 -0.89 -11.01 -15.98
C VAL A 3 -1.79 -10.37 -14.92
N GLU A 4 -1.81 -10.95 -13.72
CA GLU A 4 -2.49 -10.38 -12.56
C GLU A 4 -1.80 -9.09 -12.11
N LEU A 5 -2.59 -8.07 -11.80
CA LEU A 5 -2.10 -6.77 -11.32
C LEU A 5 -2.58 -6.55 -9.90
N TRP A 6 -1.62 -6.29 -9.01
CA TRP A 6 -1.87 -6.06 -7.59
C TRP A 6 -1.33 -4.69 -7.20
N GLY A 7 -2.19 -3.85 -6.63
CA GLY A 7 -1.81 -2.64 -5.90
C GLY A 7 -1.89 -2.90 -4.40
N VAL A 8 -0.96 -2.32 -3.64
CA VAL A 8 -0.92 -2.49 -2.18
C VAL A 8 -0.99 -1.12 -1.52
N GLU A 9 -2.04 -0.90 -0.76
CA GLU A 9 -2.30 0.35 -0.04
C GLU A 9 -1.81 0.26 1.41
N ALA A 10 -1.63 1.42 2.05
CA ALA A 10 -1.26 1.47 3.45
C ALA A 10 -2.46 1.16 4.34
N GLY A 11 -2.45 -0.02 4.97
CA GLY A 11 -3.43 -0.43 5.98
C GLY A 11 -3.19 0.20 7.35
N GLY A 12 -2.08 0.93 7.53
CA GLY A 12 -1.75 1.66 8.76
C GLY A 12 -1.82 0.76 10.00
N ARG A 13 -2.57 1.20 11.02
CA ARG A 13 -2.80 0.42 12.26
C ARG A 13 -3.97 -0.55 12.16
N GLY A 14 -4.68 -0.56 11.03
CA GLY A 14 -5.86 -1.38 10.78
C GLY A 14 -6.93 -0.62 10.01
N LEU A 15 -7.83 -1.35 9.35
CA LEU A 15 -8.92 -0.77 8.56
C LEU A 15 -10.19 -0.47 9.37
N ASP A 16 -10.24 -0.91 10.63
CA ASP A 16 -11.45 -0.85 11.45
C ASP A 16 -11.80 0.59 11.89
N HIS A 17 -10.82 1.50 11.84
CA HIS A 17 -10.96 2.86 12.34
C HIS A 17 -10.57 3.88 11.26
N PRO A 18 -11.50 4.77 10.87
CA PRO A 18 -11.16 5.92 10.02
C PRO A 18 -10.04 6.75 10.65
N GLY A 19 -9.10 7.23 9.84
CA GLY A 19 -7.95 7.99 10.31
C GLY A 19 -6.71 7.15 10.64
N GLU A 20 -6.84 5.83 10.74
CA GLU A 20 -5.74 4.93 11.12
C GLU A 20 -5.14 4.15 9.94
N HIS A 21 -5.54 4.49 8.71
CA HIS A 21 -5.02 3.91 7.47
C HIS A 21 -5.08 4.90 6.31
N ALA A 22 -4.46 4.54 5.18
CA ALA A 22 -4.57 5.25 3.90
C ALA A 22 -5.01 4.32 2.74
N ALA A 23 -5.76 3.25 3.07
CA ALA A 23 -6.35 2.31 2.10
C ALA A 23 -7.56 2.89 1.35
N THR A 24 -7.31 3.83 0.45
CA THR A 24 -8.32 4.63 -0.24
C THR A 24 -9.25 3.84 -1.17
N LEU A 25 -8.73 2.88 -1.93
CA LEU A 25 -9.54 2.04 -2.82
C LEU A 25 -10.31 0.96 -2.05
N GLY A 26 -9.80 0.52 -0.90
CA GLY A 26 -10.46 -0.48 -0.06
C GLY A 26 -11.59 0.09 0.80
N ALA A 27 -11.44 1.30 1.33
CA ALA A 27 -12.35 1.87 2.34
C ALA A 27 -12.96 3.24 1.95
N GLY A 28 -12.50 3.84 0.85
CA GLY A 28 -12.98 5.13 0.38
C GLY A 28 -14.28 5.07 -0.41
N SER A 29 -14.77 6.27 -0.76
CA SER A 29 -15.95 6.47 -1.61
C SER A 29 -15.61 7.39 -2.78
N ASP A 30 -16.51 7.48 -3.78
CA ASP A 30 -16.29 8.38 -4.91
C ASP A 30 -16.35 9.84 -4.44
N GLY A 31 -15.39 10.64 -4.88
CA GLY A 31 -15.28 12.05 -4.52
C GLY A 31 -14.32 12.82 -5.44
N ALA A 32 -14.33 14.14 -5.31
CA ALA A 32 -13.43 15.02 -6.03
C ALA A 32 -12.36 15.57 -5.10
N LEU A 33 -11.09 15.26 -5.38
CA LEU A 33 -9.96 15.75 -4.61
C LEU A 33 -8.81 16.13 -5.55
N HIS A 34 -8.17 17.27 -5.27
CA HIS A 34 -7.01 17.77 -6.01
C HIS A 34 -7.18 17.77 -7.54
N GLY A 35 -8.38 18.12 -8.03
CA GLY A 35 -8.66 18.27 -9.45
C GLY A 35 -9.05 16.98 -10.19
N ALA A 36 -9.25 15.85 -9.49
CA ALA A 36 -9.68 14.60 -10.10
C ALA A 36 -10.93 14.02 -9.42
N LEU A 37 -11.83 13.44 -10.21
CA LEU A 37 -12.91 12.57 -9.72
C LEU A 37 -12.35 11.15 -9.58
N THR A 38 -12.33 10.63 -8.35
CA THR A 38 -11.66 9.38 -7.99
C THR A 38 -12.21 8.82 -6.67
N LYS A 39 -11.57 7.79 -6.10
CA LYS A 39 -11.82 7.34 -4.73
C LYS A 39 -11.06 8.21 -3.74
N VAL A 40 -11.74 8.56 -2.64
CA VAL A 40 -11.18 9.35 -1.55
C VAL A 40 -11.66 8.81 -0.20
N LEU A 41 -10.83 8.96 0.83
CA LEU A 41 -11.23 8.78 2.22
C LEU A 41 -11.91 10.07 2.69
N GLN A 42 -13.20 9.99 2.98
CA GLN A 42 -14.02 11.13 3.38
C GLN A 42 -15.11 10.69 4.36
N ASP A 43 -15.61 11.63 5.15
CA ASP A 43 -16.74 11.42 6.05
C ASP A 43 -18.10 11.50 5.31
N GLY A 44 -19.19 11.30 6.06
CA GLY A 44 -20.55 11.37 5.51
C GLY A 44 -20.97 12.75 4.98
N ASN A 45 -20.22 13.80 5.31
CA ASN A 45 -20.43 15.17 4.79
C ASN A 45 -19.50 15.49 3.61
N GLY A 46 -18.72 14.51 3.13
CA GLY A 46 -17.73 14.69 2.07
C GLY A 46 -16.47 15.46 2.50
N GLN A 47 -16.22 15.58 3.80
CA GLN A 47 -14.97 16.17 4.30
C GLN A 47 -13.86 15.13 4.21
N ILE A 48 -12.69 15.53 3.70
CA ILE A 48 -11.55 14.63 3.56
C ILE A 48 -11.08 14.16 4.93
N ALA A 49 -11.00 12.84 5.10
CA ALA A 49 -10.57 12.22 6.34
C ALA A 49 -9.06 12.35 6.53
N ALA A 50 -8.63 12.39 7.79
CA ALA A 50 -7.22 12.15 8.12
C ALA A 50 -6.81 10.73 7.72
N THR A 51 -5.50 10.49 7.61
CA THR A 51 -4.93 9.20 7.26
C THR A 51 -3.76 8.86 8.18
N HIS A 52 -3.36 7.59 8.14
CA HIS A 52 -2.14 7.13 8.79
C HIS A 52 -1.42 6.08 7.94
N SER A 53 -0.11 6.23 7.84
CA SER A 53 0.81 5.20 7.39
C SER A 53 2.18 5.43 8.01
N ILE A 54 2.91 4.36 8.32
CA ILE A 54 4.33 4.48 8.65
C ILE A 54 5.17 4.99 7.47
N ALA A 55 4.69 4.79 6.24
CA ALA A 55 5.33 5.27 5.02
C ALA A 55 4.72 6.62 4.60
N ALA A 56 5.45 7.70 4.83
CA ALA A 56 4.99 9.05 4.51
C ALA A 56 4.55 9.22 3.05
N GLY A 57 5.16 8.50 2.09
CA GLY A 57 4.77 8.56 0.68
C GLY A 57 3.44 7.87 0.34
N LEU A 58 2.88 7.06 1.24
CA LEU A 58 1.56 6.42 1.08
C LEU A 58 0.49 7.02 2.00
N ASP A 59 0.86 7.98 2.86
CA ASP A 59 -0.06 8.65 3.77
C ASP A 59 -0.87 9.73 3.03
N TYR A 60 -1.81 9.28 2.20
CA TYR A 60 -2.58 10.13 1.30
C TYR A 60 -4.05 9.67 1.20
N PRO A 61 -5.04 10.57 1.39
CA PRO A 61 -6.47 10.20 1.42
C PRO A 61 -7.10 10.00 0.04
N GLY A 62 -6.35 10.16 -1.04
CA GLY A 62 -6.83 10.02 -2.41
C GLY A 62 -6.11 8.92 -3.18
N VAL A 63 -6.52 8.70 -4.41
CA VAL A 63 -5.81 7.81 -5.34
C VAL A 63 -5.97 8.30 -6.77
N GLY A 64 -5.01 8.02 -7.65
CA GLY A 64 -5.11 8.39 -9.06
C GLY A 64 -6.35 7.77 -9.74
N PRO A 65 -7.09 8.51 -10.58
CA PRO A 65 -8.35 8.04 -11.17
C PRO A 65 -8.20 6.80 -12.05
N GLN A 66 -7.01 6.61 -12.65
CA GLN A 66 -6.71 5.40 -13.40
C GLN A 66 -6.72 4.14 -12.52
N HIS A 67 -6.26 4.23 -11.26
CA HIS A 67 -6.30 3.09 -10.35
C HIS A 67 -7.73 2.74 -9.94
N ALA A 68 -8.57 3.76 -9.69
CA ALA A 68 -9.99 3.58 -9.43
C ALA A 68 -10.69 2.90 -10.63
N ALA A 69 -10.41 3.33 -11.86
CA ALA A 69 -10.94 2.70 -13.06
C ALA A 69 -10.46 1.24 -13.24
N LEU A 70 -9.19 0.96 -12.94
CA LEU A 70 -8.65 -0.41 -13.00
C LEU A 70 -9.27 -1.34 -11.94
N GLN A 71 -9.56 -0.83 -10.74
CA GLN A 71 -10.30 -1.58 -9.72
C GLN A 71 -11.74 -1.84 -10.18
N PHE A 72 -12.43 -0.80 -10.65
CA PHE A 72 -13.83 -0.87 -11.09
C PHE A 72 -14.03 -1.89 -12.22
N THR A 73 -13.12 -1.94 -13.19
CA THR A 73 -13.16 -2.89 -14.31
C THR A 73 -12.69 -4.30 -13.92
N GLY A 74 -12.19 -4.50 -12.70
CA GLY A 74 -11.59 -5.75 -12.24
C GLY A 74 -10.24 -6.07 -12.89
N ARG A 75 -9.63 -5.13 -13.62
CA ARG A 75 -8.33 -5.33 -14.28
C ARG A 75 -7.19 -5.43 -13.27
N ALA A 76 -7.27 -4.70 -12.16
CA ALA A 76 -6.33 -4.75 -11.05
C ALA A 76 -7.04 -4.95 -9.73
N ARG A 77 -6.39 -5.66 -8.81
CA ARG A 77 -6.86 -5.89 -7.44
C ARG A 77 -6.04 -5.03 -6.48
N TYR A 78 -6.70 -4.48 -5.47
CA TYR A 78 -6.06 -3.66 -4.46
C TYR A 78 -6.29 -4.30 -3.10
N VAL A 79 -5.21 -4.40 -2.34
CA VAL A 79 -5.16 -4.96 -1.00
C VAL A 79 -4.45 -3.96 -0.11
N SER A 80 -4.47 -4.18 1.20
CA SER A 80 -3.71 -3.37 2.14
C SER A 80 -2.86 -4.24 3.05
N VAL A 81 -1.79 -3.64 3.57
CA VAL A 81 -0.93 -4.24 4.59
C VAL A 81 -0.70 -3.24 5.72
N THR A 82 -0.64 -3.75 6.94
CA THR A 82 -0.45 -2.95 8.15
C THR A 82 1.00 -2.51 8.31
N ASP A 83 1.22 -1.46 9.10
CA ASP A 83 2.56 -0.95 9.40
C ASP A 83 3.47 -2.04 10.00
N ARG A 84 2.89 -2.95 10.79
CA ARG A 84 3.61 -4.10 11.36
C ARG A 84 4.11 -5.06 10.28
N GLU A 85 3.30 -5.35 9.28
CA GLU A 85 3.68 -6.22 8.16
C GLU A 85 4.75 -5.56 7.29
N VAL A 86 4.64 -4.25 7.10
CA VAL A 86 5.62 -3.43 6.37
C VAL A 86 6.99 -3.47 7.05
N LEU A 87 7.04 -3.24 8.37
CA LEU A 87 8.29 -3.30 9.14
C LEU A 87 8.94 -4.69 9.07
N ALA A 88 8.15 -5.76 9.18
CA ALA A 88 8.64 -7.13 9.06
C ALA A 88 9.20 -7.40 7.65
N ALA A 89 8.55 -6.90 6.60
CA ALA A 89 9.00 -7.05 5.22
C ALA A 89 10.28 -6.25 4.92
N PHE A 90 10.36 -5.02 5.42
CA PHE A 90 11.57 -4.20 5.35
C PHE A 90 12.76 -4.93 5.96
N GLU A 91 12.61 -5.41 7.21
CA GLU A 91 13.69 -6.12 7.90
C GLU A 91 14.11 -7.38 7.15
N ARG A 92 13.13 -8.13 6.65
CA ARG A 92 13.39 -9.38 5.94
C ARG A 92 14.22 -9.13 4.68
N LEU A 93 13.83 -8.16 3.84
CA LEU A 93 14.56 -7.88 2.61
C LEU A 93 15.97 -7.37 2.90
N ALA A 94 16.13 -6.51 3.90
CA ALA A 94 17.44 -6.02 4.31
C ALA A 94 18.36 -7.13 4.81
N ARG A 95 17.83 -8.10 5.57
CA ARG A 95 18.62 -9.20 6.12
C ARG A 95 18.90 -10.33 5.13
N SER A 96 17.96 -10.65 4.24
CA SER A 96 18.12 -11.79 3.33
C SER A 96 18.84 -11.41 2.03
N GLU A 97 18.54 -10.23 1.47
CA GLU A 97 19.07 -9.81 0.17
C GLU A 97 20.05 -8.64 0.26
N GLY A 98 20.25 -8.04 1.44
CA GLY A 98 21.11 -6.87 1.60
C GLY A 98 20.54 -5.59 0.95
N ILE A 99 19.24 -5.58 0.65
CA ILE A 99 18.56 -4.44 0.03
C ILE A 99 17.74 -3.72 1.08
N ILE A 100 17.97 -2.42 1.25
CA ILE A 100 17.20 -1.56 2.17
C ILE A 100 16.09 -0.88 1.36
N PRO A 101 14.83 -1.38 1.38
CA PRO A 101 13.75 -0.81 0.58
C PRO A 101 13.20 0.47 1.23
N ALA A 102 12.63 1.37 0.44
CA ALA A 102 11.75 2.39 1.00
C ALA A 102 10.56 1.74 1.73
N LEU A 103 10.02 2.38 2.77
CA LEU A 103 8.85 1.83 3.48
C LEU A 103 7.65 1.69 2.53
N GLU A 104 7.53 2.55 1.52
CA GLU A 104 6.52 2.44 0.46
C GLU A 104 6.71 1.14 -0.35
N SER A 105 7.95 0.80 -0.73
CA SER A 105 8.25 -0.44 -1.44
C SER A 105 8.05 -1.68 -0.54
N ALA A 106 8.32 -1.54 0.76
CA ALA A 106 8.11 -2.60 1.74
C ALA A 106 6.63 -3.01 1.87
N HIS A 107 5.67 -2.14 1.56
CA HIS A 107 4.25 -2.52 1.44
C HIS A 107 4.05 -3.59 0.36
N ALA A 108 4.57 -3.35 -0.84
CA ALA A 108 4.46 -4.30 -1.95
C ALA A 108 5.13 -5.64 -1.62
N ILE A 109 6.28 -5.61 -0.94
CA ILE A 109 7.00 -6.81 -0.50
C ILE A 109 6.22 -7.56 0.59
N ALA A 110 5.63 -6.84 1.55
CA ALA A 110 4.85 -7.43 2.63
C ALA A 110 3.69 -8.28 2.12
N TYR A 111 3.02 -7.82 1.05
CA TYR A 111 1.97 -8.59 0.39
C TYR A 111 2.51 -9.68 -0.54
N ALA A 112 3.59 -9.40 -1.29
CA ALA A 112 4.14 -10.35 -2.27
C ALA A 112 4.65 -11.64 -1.62
N LEU A 113 5.21 -11.57 -0.40
CA LEU A 113 5.76 -12.74 0.30
C LEU A 113 4.71 -13.84 0.60
N PRO A 114 3.56 -13.56 1.24
CA PRO A 114 2.51 -14.56 1.41
C PRO A 114 1.84 -14.93 0.08
N LEU A 115 1.67 -13.99 -0.86
CA LEU A 115 1.11 -14.27 -2.19
C LEU A 115 1.95 -15.33 -2.91
N ALA A 116 3.26 -15.14 -3.00
CA ALA A 116 4.16 -16.06 -3.69
C ALA A 116 4.14 -17.47 -3.08
N LYS A 117 3.94 -17.58 -1.75
CA LYS A 117 3.81 -18.89 -1.08
C LYS A 117 2.51 -19.62 -1.43
N ALA A 118 1.46 -18.89 -1.77
CA ALA A 118 0.16 -19.46 -2.14
C ALA A 118 0.06 -19.82 -3.63
N LEU A 119 1.01 -19.35 -4.46
CA LEU A 119 1.06 -19.63 -5.89
C LEU A 119 1.81 -20.94 -6.21
N PRO A 120 1.61 -21.50 -7.42
CA PRO A 120 2.44 -22.60 -7.92
C PRO A 120 3.94 -22.28 -7.85
N ARG A 121 4.77 -23.32 -7.68
CA ARG A 121 6.23 -23.14 -7.50
C ARG A 121 6.94 -22.47 -8.67
N ASP A 122 6.38 -22.57 -9.86
CA ASP A 122 6.88 -21.99 -11.11
C ASP A 122 6.26 -20.61 -11.41
N ALA A 123 5.40 -20.09 -10.53
CA ALA A 123 4.85 -18.75 -10.68
C ALA A 123 5.94 -17.69 -10.52
N ILE A 124 5.88 -16.67 -11.38
CA ILE A 124 6.80 -15.53 -11.35
C ILE A 124 6.05 -14.32 -10.80
N VAL A 125 6.56 -13.75 -9.70
CA VAL A 125 6.05 -12.53 -9.09
C VAL A 125 7.06 -11.41 -9.31
N LEU A 126 6.65 -10.36 -10.00
CA LEU A 126 7.43 -9.14 -10.17
C LEU A 126 6.95 -8.10 -9.16
N VAL A 127 7.85 -7.57 -8.35
CA VAL A 127 7.56 -6.54 -7.35
C VAL A 127 8.27 -5.26 -7.73
N SER A 128 7.55 -4.14 -7.73
CA SER A 128 8.15 -2.82 -7.94
C SER A 128 8.86 -2.34 -6.68
N CYS A 129 10.20 -2.25 -6.73
CA CYS A 129 10.99 -1.60 -5.69
C CYS A 129 11.10 -0.11 -5.99
N SER A 130 10.03 0.62 -5.72
CA SER A 130 9.85 2.03 -6.09
C SER A 130 10.90 2.99 -5.55
N GLY A 131 11.61 2.64 -4.47
CA GLY A 131 12.68 3.48 -3.93
C GLY A 131 13.59 2.77 -2.93
N ARG A 132 14.68 3.46 -2.59
CA ARG A 132 15.64 3.06 -1.55
C ARG A 132 15.25 3.60 -0.17
N GLY A 133 15.57 2.85 0.88
CA GLY A 133 15.14 3.13 2.25
C GLY A 133 16.06 4.01 3.09
N ASP A 134 17.07 4.66 2.51
CA ASP A 134 17.99 5.54 3.25
C ASP A 134 17.23 6.61 4.05
N LYS A 135 16.17 7.18 3.46
CA LYS A 135 15.30 8.18 4.10
C LYS A 135 14.51 7.63 5.30
N ASP A 136 14.31 6.31 5.35
CA ASP A 136 13.42 5.64 6.28
C ASP A 136 14.19 4.92 7.40
N ALA A 137 15.52 4.81 7.31
CA ALA A 137 16.34 4.08 8.28
C ALA A 137 16.12 4.52 9.73
N VAL A 138 16.02 5.83 9.97
CA VAL A 138 15.75 6.38 11.31
C VAL A 138 14.33 6.02 11.77
N ARG A 139 13.33 6.15 10.89
CA ARG A 139 11.94 5.79 11.23
C ARG A 139 11.81 4.31 11.56
N PHE A 140 12.43 3.45 10.76
CA PHE A 140 12.46 2.02 11.00
C PHE A 140 13.11 1.70 12.35
N ALA A 141 14.25 2.32 12.66
CA ALA A 141 14.95 2.10 13.93
C ALA A 141 14.12 2.51 15.16
N LEU A 142 13.33 3.59 15.06
CA LEU A 142 12.46 4.07 16.13
C LEU A 142 11.16 3.28 16.28
N ALA A 143 10.73 2.60 15.22
CA ALA A 143 9.48 1.84 15.19
C ALA A 143 9.64 0.37 15.63
N ARG A 144 10.88 -0.07 15.93
CA ARG A 144 11.19 -1.38 16.52
C ARG A 144 11.19 -1.33 18.03
#